data_AF-A0A2P7ASK0-F1
#
_entry.id   AF-A0A2P7ASK0-F1
#
_cell.length_a   1.000
_cell.length_b   1.000
_cell.length_c   1.000
_cell.angle_alpha   90.00
_cell.angle_beta   90.00
_cell.angle_gamma   90.00
#
_symmetry.space_group_name_H-M   'P 1'
#
loop_
_entity.id
_entity.type
_entity.pdbx_description
1 polymer ?
#
loop_
_entity_poly.entity_id
_entity_poly.type
_entity_poly.pdbx_seq_one_letter_code
_entity_poly.pdbx_strand_id
1 'polypeptide(L)'
;MEWFYRFPNMNDDTLRNLKKAMDEGFKAFTRQYGDVIESFFQPLQYFLIQAERFMTTTPWPVMIVLIGGIAWIASRNWKIVGGTILTLLLIGYFDMWSDA
;
A
#
# COMPACT_ATOMS: atom_id res chain seq x y z
N MET A 1 50.56 -7.58 -22.94
CA MET A 1 50.37 -7.44 -21.47
C MET A 1 49.12 -6.63 -21.09
N GLU A 2 48.17 -6.36 -22.01
CA GLU A 2 46.93 -5.61 -21.68
C GLU A 2 45.75 -6.50 -21.25
N TRP A 3 45.84 -7.82 -21.46
CA TRP A 3 44.81 -8.79 -21.06
C TRP A 3 44.68 -8.98 -19.54
N PHE A 4 45.74 -8.66 -18.77
CA PHE A 4 45.71 -8.71 -17.29
C PHE A 4 45.00 -7.52 -16.64
N TYR A 5 44.79 -6.43 -17.39
CA TYR A 5 44.21 -5.18 -16.87
C TYR A 5 42.82 -4.86 -17.44
N ARG A 6 42.37 -5.61 -18.45
CA ARG A 6 41.01 -5.53 -18.97
C ARG A 6 40.20 -6.70 -18.44
N PHE A 7 39.26 -6.40 -17.54
CA PHE A 7 38.26 -7.36 -17.10
C PHE A 7 37.53 -7.89 -18.34
N PRO A 8 37.38 -9.22 -18.52
CA PRO A 8 36.65 -9.77 -19.67
C PRO A 8 35.19 -9.34 -19.56
N ASN A 9 34.84 -8.28 -20.28
CA ASN A 9 33.47 -7.82 -20.41
C ASN A 9 32.80 -8.54 -21.58
N MET A 10 31.50 -8.82 -21.44
CA MET A 10 30.72 -9.30 -22.57
C MET A 10 30.88 -8.32 -23.74
N ASN A 11 31.00 -8.85 -24.95
CA ASN A 11 31.01 -8.06 -26.18
C ASN A 11 29.84 -7.04 -26.14
N ASP A 12 30.11 -5.78 -26.47
CA ASP A 12 29.15 -4.68 -26.43
C ASP A 12 27.86 -5.00 -27.21
N ASP A 13 27.98 -5.75 -28.30
CA ASP A 13 26.83 -6.26 -29.08
C ASP A 13 25.98 -7.26 -28.27
N THR A 14 26.60 -8.16 -27.53
CA THR A 14 25.90 -9.12 -26.67
C THR A 14 25.22 -8.41 -25.49
N LEU A 15 25.86 -7.41 -24.89
CA LEU A 15 25.25 -6.58 -23.84
C LEU A 15 24.05 -5.79 -24.37
N ARG A 16 24.17 -5.25 -25.58
CA ARG A 16 23.09 -4.50 -26.23
C ARG A 16 21.90 -5.40 -26.56
N ASN A 17 22.15 -6.59 -27.09
CA ASN A 17 21.10 -7.55 -27.42
C ASN A 17 20.42 -8.09 -26.16
N LEU A 18 21.16 -8.33 -25.07
CA LEU A 18 20.59 -8.71 -23.78
C LEU A 18 19.69 -7.60 -23.21
N LYS A 19 20.13 -6.34 -23.26
CA LYS A 19 19.31 -5.19 -22.85
C LYS A 19 18.02 -5.09 -23.67
N LYS A 20 18.12 -5.21 -25.00
CA LYS A 20 16.94 -5.22 -25.88
C LYS A 20 15.97 -6.35 -25.55
N ALA A 21 16.48 -7.58 -25.36
CA ALA A 21 15.65 -8.72 -25.00
C ALA A 21 14.95 -8.53 -23.64
N MET A 22 15.64 -7.92 -22.67
CA MET A 22 15.04 -7.54 -21.38
C MET A 22 13.97 -6.47 -21.52
N ASP A 23 14.23 -5.39 -22.26
CA ASP A 23 13.28 -4.30 -22.47
C ASP A 23 12.03 -4.80 -23.20
N GLU A 24 12.22 -5.65 -24.21
CA GLU A 24 11.15 -6.24 -25.00
C GLU A 24 10.34 -7.25 -24.18
N GLY A 25 11.01 -8.06 -23.36
CA GLY A 25 10.37 -8.97 -22.39
C GLY A 25 9.58 -8.22 -21.32
N PHE A 26 10.12 -7.14 -20.75
CA PHE A 26 9.42 -6.31 -19.79
C PHE A 26 8.19 -5.64 -20.42
N LYS A 27 8.34 -5.09 -21.63
CA LYS A 27 7.24 -4.48 -22.38
C LYS A 27 6.14 -5.48 -22.73
N ALA A 28 6.51 -6.70 -23.13
CA ALA A 28 5.57 -7.78 -23.38
C ALA A 28 4.86 -8.22 -22.09
N PHE A 29 5.60 -8.34 -20.98
CA PHE A 29 5.05 -8.65 -19.67
C PHE A 29 4.04 -7.60 -19.21
N THR A 30 4.39 -6.32 -19.25
CA THR A 30 3.47 -5.23 -18.87
C THR A 30 2.23 -5.21 -19.77
N ARG A 31 2.37 -5.48 -21.08
CA ARG A 31 1.22 -5.55 -21.99
C ARG A 31 0.30 -6.73 -21.73
N GLN A 32 0.86 -7.90 -21.43
CA GLN A 32 0.10 -9.13 -21.29
C GLN A 32 -0.49 -9.29 -19.88
N TYR A 33 0.30 -8.98 -18.85
CA TYR A 33 -0.07 -9.17 -17.46
C TYR A 33 -0.51 -7.89 -16.76
N GLY A 34 -0.25 -6.70 -17.34
CA GLY A 34 -0.66 -5.43 -16.75
C GLY A 34 -2.18 -5.37 -16.51
N ASP A 35 -2.98 -5.67 -17.54
CA ASP A 35 -4.44 -5.66 -17.46
C ASP A 35 -4.99 -6.73 -16.48
N VAL A 36 -4.34 -7.90 -16.42
CA VAL A 36 -4.70 -8.98 -15.48
C VAL A 36 -4.38 -8.60 -14.04
N ILE A 37 -3.22 -7.99 -13.80
CA ILE A 37 -2.82 -7.51 -12.47
C ILE A 37 -3.71 -6.34 -12.06
N GLU A 38 -3.98 -5.39 -12.96
CA GLU A 38 -4.86 -4.25 -12.70
C GLU A 38 -6.27 -4.71 -12.35
N SER A 39 -6.88 -5.59 -13.15
CA SER A 39 -8.20 -6.16 -12.85
C SER A 39 -8.23 -7.00 -11.56
N PHE A 40 -7.11 -7.62 -11.18
CA PHE A 40 -6.99 -8.34 -9.90
C PHE A 40 -6.92 -7.37 -8.71
N PHE A 41 -6.21 -6.26 -8.83
CA PHE A 41 -6.07 -5.26 -7.76
C PHE A 41 -7.19 -4.20 -7.75
N GLN A 42 -7.95 -4.05 -8.83
CA GLN A 42 -9.05 -3.08 -8.94
C GLN A 42 -10.11 -3.25 -7.84
N PRO A 43 -10.57 -4.46 -7.47
CA PRO A 43 -11.51 -4.63 -6.36
C PRO A 43 -10.91 -4.20 -5.02
N LEU A 44 -9.62 -4.51 -4.79
CA LEU A 44 -8.92 -4.10 -3.57
C LEU A 44 -8.78 -2.58 -3.52
N GLN A 45 -8.38 -1.95 -4.63
CA GLN A 45 -8.29 -0.50 -4.74
C GLN A 45 -9.64 0.17 -4.46
N TYR A 46 -10.73 -0.33 -5.07
CA TYR A 46 -12.08 0.15 -4.81
C TYR A 46 -12.43 0.03 -3.33
N PHE A 47 -12.16 -1.12 -2.71
CA PHE A 47 -12.41 -1.34 -1.29
C PHE A 47 -11.63 -0.35 -0.41
N LEU A 48 -10.34 -0.14 -0.67
CA LEU A 48 -9.50 0.78 0.08
C LEU A 48 -10.00 2.22 -0.04
N ILE A 49 -10.33 2.68 -1.25
CA ILE A 49 -10.87 4.03 -1.48
C ILE A 49 -12.23 4.20 -0.79
N GLN A 50 -13.08 3.18 -0.79
CA GLN A 50 -14.37 3.24 -0.08
C GLN A 50 -14.16 3.28 1.44
N ALA A 51 -13.21 2.51 1.97
CA ALA A 51 -12.87 2.53 3.39
C ALA A 51 -12.29 3.89 3.83
N GLU A 52 -11.40 4.45 3.02
CA GLU A 52 -10.86 5.80 3.20
C GLU A 52 -11.98 6.84 3.21
N ARG A 53 -12.85 6.84 2.19
CA ARG A 53 -14.00 7.75 2.11
C ARG A 53 -14.95 7.58 3.28
N PHE A 54 -15.20 6.34 3.72
CA PHE A 54 -16.02 6.08 4.89
C PHE A 54 -15.40 6.68 6.15
N MET A 55 -14.09 6.56 6.33
CA MET A 55 -13.36 7.13 7.47
C MET A 55 -13.29 8.66 7.44
N THR A 56 -13.01 9.27 6.28
CA THR A 56 -12.81 10.73 6.14
C THR A 56 -14.12 11.51 6.03
N THR A 57 -15.17 10.93 5.45
CA THR A 57 -16.48 11.59 5.31
C THR A 57 -17.30 11.50 6.59
N THR A 58 -17.07 10.47 7.41
CA THR A 58 -17.80 10.30 8.66
C THR A 58 -17.24 11.24 9.72
N PRO A 59 -18.07 12.06 10.40
CA PRO A 59 -17.60 12.92 11.47
C PRO A 59 -16.88 12.11 12.55
N TRP A 60 -15.72 12.60 12.99
CA TRP A 60 -14.89 11.92 14.01
C TRP A 60 -15.65 11.47 15.28
N PRO A 61 -16.68 12.18 15.81
CA PRO A 61 -17.41 11.71 16.99
C PRO A 61 -18.19 10.42 16.71
N VAL A 62 -18.70 10.26 15.49
CA VAL A 62 -19.46 9.07 15.06
C VAL A 62 -18.54 7.86 15.02
N MET A 63 -17.32 8.02 14.50
CA MET A 63 -16.31 6.96 14.48
C MET A 63 -15.85 6.56 15.89
N ILE A 64 -15.67 7.53 16.80
CA ILE A 64 -15.34 7.23 18.20
C ILE A 64 -16.46 6.44 18.88
N VAL A 65 -17.72 6.82 18.67
CA VAL A 65 -18.87 6.09 19.24
C VAL A 65 -18.98 4.69 18.63
N LEU A 66 -18.74 4.54 17.32
CA LEU A 66 -18.77 3.26 16.63
C LEU A 66 -17.68 2.31 17.15
N ILE A 67 -16.42 2.77 17.17
CA ILE A 67 -15.29 1.95 17.64
C ILE A 67 -15.40 1.70 19.15
N GLY A 68 -15.80 2.70 19.93
CA GLY A 68 -16.07 2.56 21.36
C GLY A 68 -17.19 1.55 21.66
N GLY A 69 -18.25 1.53 20.84
CA GLY A 69 -19.33 0.55 20.91
C GLY A 69 -18.86 -0.87 20.60
N ILE A 70 -18.03 -1.04 19.57
CA ILE A 70 -17.41 -2.33 19.25
C ILE A 70 -16.49 -2.79 20.38
N ALA A 71 -15.65 -1.91 20.92
CA ALA A 71 -14.77 -2.20 22.04
C ALA A 71 -15.58 -2.59 23.29
N TRP A 72 -16.72 -1.95 23.54
CA TRP A 72 -17.61 -2.31 24.63
C TRP A 72 -18.26 -3.68 24.44
N ILE A 73 -18.69 -4.03 23.23
CA ILE A 73 -19.25 -5.35 22.94
C ILE A 73 -18.17 -6.43 23.08
N ALA A 74 -16.96 -6.18 22.59
CA ALA A 74 -15.86 -7.14 22.62
C ALA A 74 -15.29 -7.35 24.03
N SER A 75 -15.21 -6.29 24.84
CA SER A 75 -14.55 -6.32 26.15
C SER A 75 -15.51 -6.39 27.34
N ARG A 76 -16.72 -5.81 27.22
CA ARG A 76 -17.68 -5.53 28.31
C ARG A 76 -17.10 -4.74 29.51
N ASN A 77 -15.88 -4.23 29.40
CA ASN A 77 -15.18 -3.51 30.46
C ASN A 77 -14.99 -2.03 30.10
N TRP A 78 -15.60 -1.15 30.90
CA TRP A 78 -15.53 0.30 30.72
C TRP A 78 -14.11 0.87 30.76
N LYS A 79 -13.16 0.22 31.45
CA LYS A 79 -11.75 0.64 31.46
C LYS A 79 -11.11 0.51 30.09
N ILE A 80 -11.43 -0.57 29.37
CA ILE A 80 -10.88 -0.84 28.03
C ILE A 80 -11.50 0.13 27.02
N VAL A 81 -12.81 0.37 27.10
CA VAL A 81 -13.50 1.36 26.26
C VAL A 81 -12.93 2.77 26.46
N GLY A 82 -12.72 3.20 27.71
CA GLY A 82 -12.12 4.49 28.00
C GLY A 82 -10.69 4.63 27.44
N GLY A 83 -9.88 3.57 27.56
CA GLY A 83 -8.55 3.51 26.96
C GLY A 83 -8.59 3.63 25.43
N THR A 84 -9.49 2.88 24.78
CA THR A 84 -9.67 2.94 23.31
C THR A 84 -10.08 4.34 22.85
N ILE A 85 -11.04 4.98 23.52
CA ILE A 85 -11.47 6.35 23.18
C ILE A 85 -10.31 7.33 23.38
N LEU A 86 -9.57 7.23 24.48
CA LEU A 86 -8.42 8.09 24.73
C LEU A 86 -7.34 7.92 23.64
N THR A 87 -7.03 6.68 23.23
CA THR A 87 -6.11 6.42 22.13
C THR A 87 -6.59 7.00 20.81
N LEU A 88 -7.89 6.85 20.48
CA LEU A 88 -8.47 7.44 19.26
C LEU A 88 -8.38 8.98 19.27
N LEU A 89 -8.62 9.60 20.41
CA LEU A 89 -8.47 11.05 20.60
C LEU A 89 -7.00 11.49 20.48
N LEU A 90 -6.05 10.71 21.01
CA LEU A 90 -4.62 10.98 20.85
C LEU A 90 -4.18 10.86 19.39
N ILE A 91 -4.65 9.86 18.65
CA ILE A 91 -4.40 9.72 17.21
C ILE A 91 -4.97 10.93 16.44
N GLY A 92 -6.16 11.41 16.82
CA GLY A 92 -6.75 12.63 16.27
C GLY A 92 -5.99 13.90 16.63
N TYR A 93 -5.44 13.97 17.85
CA TYR A 93 -4.59 15.08 18.28
C TYR A 93 -3.30 15.17 17.44
N PHE A 94 -2.78 14.05 16.94
CA PHE A 94 -1.66 14.01 15.99
C PHE A 94 -2.07 14.30 14.54
N ASP A 95 -3.30 14.75 14.28
CA ASP A 95 -3.85 15.07 12.96
C ASP A 95 -3.91 13.89 11.97
N MET A 96 -3.67 12.67 12.45
CA MET A 96 -3.66 11.44 11.62
C MET A 96 -5.05 11.04 11.09
N TRP A 97 -6.12 11.74 11.50
CA TRP A 97 -7.48 11.52 10.98
C TRP A 97 -7.72 12.22 9.65
N SER A 98 -7.01 13.30 9.36
CA SER A 98 -7.19 14.09 8.15
C SER A 98 -6.10 13.87 7.10
N ASP A 99 -4.93 13.37 7.51
CA ASP A 99 -3.74 13.23 6.66
C ASP A 99 -3.41 11.77 6.30
N ALA A 100 -4.43 10.90 6.32
CA ALA A 100 -4.32 9.50 5.91
C ALA A 100 -4.65 9.31 4.42
#